data_AF-A0A9Q3IUF8-F1
#
_entry.id   AF-A0A9Q3IUF8-F1
#
_cell.length_a   1.000
_cell.length_b   1.000
_cell.length_c   1.000
_cell.angle_alpha   90.00
_cell.angle_beta   90.00
_cell.angle_gamma   90.00
#
_symmetry.space_group_name_H-M   'P 1'
#
loop_
_entity.id
_entity.type
_entity.pdbx_description
1 polymer ?
#
loop_
_entity_poly.entity_id
_entity_poly.type
_entity_poly.pdbx_seq_one_letter_code
_entity_poly.pdbx_strand_id
1 'polypeptide(L)'
;MHSFLGVTSYYRNHISNFSHITSSLYRLCSKDVVFGSAKERGDVYERIQHELTNAPLLILPEFELPFKLYIDAACSQCLGAALHQRQTVDGEPREALICYISRQLKDSEARYGATQTECLCLV
;
A
#
# COMPACT_ATOMS: atom_id res chain seq x y z
N MET A 1 6.33 14.99 11.96
CA MET A 1 6.53 13.78 11.15
C MET A 1 5.50 12.70 11.46
N HIS A 2 5.26 12.34 12.73
CA HIS A 2 4.17 11.41 13.10
C HIS A 2 2.76 11.89 12.68
N SER A 3 2.46 13.18 12.80
CA SER A 3 1.17 13.74 12.32
C SER A 3 0.99 13.55 10.80
N PHE A 4 2.04 13.79 10.02
CA PHE A 4 2.00 13.55 8.57
C PHE A 4 1.77 12.07 8.23
N LEU A 5 2.49 11.16 8.88
CA LEU A 5 2.26 9.71 8.72
C LEU A 5 0.84 9.29 9.11
N GLY A 6 0.25 9.92 10.13
CA GLY A 6 -1.14 9.67 10.52
C GLY A 6 -2.13 10.06 9.41
N VAL A 7 -1.95 11.24 8.82
CA VAL A 7 -2.81 11.70 7.72
C VAL A 7 -2.61 10.87 6.47
N THR A 8 -1.38 10.56 6.08
CA THR A 8 -1.11 9.75 4.88
C THR A 8 -1.60 8.31 5.06
N SER A 9 -1.56 7.78 6.28
CA SER A 9 -2.13 6.46 6.59
C SER A 9 -3.64 6.38 6.37
N TYR A 10 -4.37 7.50 6.44
CA TYR A 10 -5.80 7.52 6.11
C TYR A 10 -6.04 7.19 4.63
N TYR A 11 -5.17 7.67 3.75
CA TYR A 11 -5.25 7.46 2.31
C TYR A 11 -4.47 6.24 1.81
N ARG A 12 -4.02 5.36 2.71
CA ARG A 12 -3.22 4.17 2.34
C ARG A 12 -3.89 3.27 1.31
N ASN A 13 -5.22 3.25 1.27
CA ASN A 13 -6.00 2.42 0.33
C ASN A 13 -5.99 2.97 -1.10
N HIS A 14 -5.55 4.21 -1.29
CA HIS A 14 -5.47 4.88 -2.58
C HIS A 14 -4.07 4.79 -3.20
N ILE A 15 -3.08 4.31 -2.43
CA ILE A 15 -1.67 4.29 -2.84
C ILE A 15 -1.21 2.83 -2.97
N SER A 16 -0.78 2.46 -4.17
CA SER A 16 -0.13 1.17 -4.38
C SER A 16 1.18 1.10 -3.59
N ASN A 17 1.42 -0.04 -2.92
CA ASN A 17 2.65 -0.28 -2.17
C ASN A 17 2.98 0.78 -1.10
N PHE A 18 1.97 1.40 -0.49
CA PHE A 18 2.13 2.42 0.56
C PHE A 18 3.09 2.00 1.68
N SER A 19 3.00 0.74 2.14
CA SER A 19 3.87 0.18 3.19
C SER A 19 5.35 0.19 2.82
N HIS A 20 5.68 0.01 1.54
CA HIS A 20 7.05 0.07 1.04
C HIS A 20 7.57 1.50 1.10
N ILE A 21 6.81 2.47 0.59
CA ILE A 21 7.20 3.90 0.55
C ILE A 21 7.36 4.45 1.97
N THR A 22 6.43 4.11 2.86
CA THR A 22 6.45 4.60 4.25
C THR A 22 7.45 3.87 5.14
N SER A 23 7.95 2.69 4.75
CA SER A 23 8.96 1.95 5.54
C SER A 23 10.20 2.78 5.84
N SER A 24 10.70 3.50 4.83
CA SER A 24 11.83 4.42 4.97
C SER A 24 11.53 5.55 5.95
N LEU A 25 10.31 6.10 5.95
CA LEU A 25 9.91 7.13 6.91
C LEU A 25 9.76 6.60 8.34
N TYR A 26 9.16 5.43 8.51
CA TYR A 26 9.03 4.80 9.82
C TYR A 26 10.40 4.50 10.44
N ARG A 27 11.36 4.04 9.61
CA ARG A 27 12.75 3.85 10.04
C ARG A 27 13.41 5.17 10.48
N LEU A 28 13.20 6.25 9.73
CA LEU A 28 13.73 7.58 10.07
C LEU A 28 13.07 8.21 11.32
N CYS A 29 11.84 7.80 11.66
CA CYS A 29 11.16 8.19 12.90
C CYS A 29 11.52 7.33 14.11
N SER A 30 12.30 6.26 13.94
CA SER A 30 12.64 5.35 15.04
C SER A 30 13.71 5.95 15.95
N LYS A 31 13.61 5.66 17.26
CA LYS A 31 14.45 6.28 18.31
C LYS A 31 15.96 6.00 18.15
N ASP A 32 16.32 4.94 17.44
CA ASP A 32 17.69 4.44 17.31
C ASP A 32 18.41 4.91 16.03
N VAL A 33 17.79 5.77 15.21
CA VAL A 33 18.39 6.24 13.95
C VAL A 33 18.89 7.67 14.11
N VAL A 34 20.19 7.86 13.91
CA VAL A 34 20.80 9.19 13.75
C VAL A 34 20.12 9.86 12.57
N PHE A 35 19.43 10.98 12.82
CA PHE A 35 18.67 11.77 11.85
C PHE A 35 19.28 11.67 10.43
N GLY A 36 18.61 10.90 9.56
CA GLY A 36 19.04 10.76 8.16
C GLY A 36 19.10 12.11 7.44
N SER A 37 19.80 12.15 6.31
CA SER A 37 19.97 13.36 5.50
C SER A 37 18.62 14.03 5.24
N ALA A 38 18.57 15.35 5.33
CA ALA A 38 17.36 16.12 5.01
C ALA A 38 16.84 15.83 3.58
N LYS A 39 17.76 15.47 2.68
CA LYS A 39 17.45 15.13 1.28
C LYS A 39 16.60 13.87 1.16
N GLU A 40 17.00 12.78 1.82
CA GLU A 40 16.26 11.50 1.77
C GLU A 40 14.84 11.65 2.32
N ARG A 41 14.66 12.49 3.35
CA ARG A 41 13.32 12.82 3.87
C ARG A 41 12.49 13.63 2.88
N GLY A 42 13.11 14.61 2.22
CA GLY A 42 12.47 15.41 1.18
C GLY A 42 11.97 14.54 0.03
N ASP A 43 12.83 13.66 -0.49
CA ASP A 43 12.51 12.80 -1.62
C ASP A 43 11.33 11.86 -1.32
N VAL A 44 11.29 11.26 -0.12
CA VAL A 44 10.16 10.38 0.26
C VAL A 44 8.88 11.18 0.51
N TYR A 45 9.00 12.39 1.07
CA TYR A 45 7.86 13.27 1.30
C TYR A 45 7.23 13.71 -0.03
N GLU A 46 8.04 14.17 -0.98
CA GLU A 46 7.60 14.54 -2.33
C GLU A 46 6.99 13.35 -3.05
N ARG A 47 7.57 12.15 -2.91
CA ARG A 47 7.00 10.94 -3.50
C ARG A 47 5.61 10.63 -2.96
N ILE A 48 5.40 10.72 -1.65
CA ILE A 48 4.06 10.49 -1.07
C ILE A 48 3.07 11.55 -1.53
N GLN A 49 3.48 12.82 -1.61
CA GLN A 49 2.61 13.86 -2.15
C GLN A 49 2.25 13.60 -3.62
N HIS A 50 3.20 13.13 -4.41
CA HIS A 50 2.98 12.77 -5.81
C HIS A 50 2.00 11.60 -5.94
N GLU A 51 2.17 10.53 -5.17
CA GLU A 51 1.25 9.38 -5.18
C GLU A 51 -0.16 9.77 -4.69
N LEU A 52 -0.27 10.64 -3.68
CA LEU A 52 -1.58 11.13 -3.22
C LEU A 52 -2.29 11.96 -4.28
N THR A 53 -1.55 12.75 -5.05
CA THR A 53 -2.13 13.64 -6.06
C THR A 53 -2.53 12.87 -7.32
N ASN A 54 -1.82 11.80 -7.65
CA ASN A 54 -2.08 10.94 -8.81
C ASN A 54 -2.85 9.66 -8.45
N ALA A 55 -3.36 9.56 -7.23
CA ALA A 55 -4.06 8.39 -6.77
C ALA A 55 -5.29 8.11 -7.65
N PRO A 56 -5.51 6.85 -8.07
CA PRO A 56 -6.68 6.51 -8.85
C PRO A 56 -7.97 6.69 -8.04
N LEU A 57 -9.05 7.00 -8.75
CA LEU A 57 -10.39 7.02 -8.16
C LEU A 57 -10.77 5.60 -7.74
N LEU A 58 -11.01 5.42 -6.44
CA LEU A 58 -11.55 4.17 -5.90
C LEU A 58 -13.06 4.17 -6.07
N ILE A 59 -13.62 3.02 -6.42
CA ILE A 59 -15.06 2.84 -6.56
C ILE A 59 -15.59 2.09 -5.34
N LEU A 60 -16.83 2.41 -4.95
CA LEU A 60 -17.50 1.72 -3.86
C LEU A 60 -17.71 0.23 -4.22
N PRO A 61 -17.57 -0.68 -3.25
CA PRO A 61 -17.81 -2.10 -3.47
C PRO A 61 -19.31 -2.42 -3.53
N GLU A 62 -19.68 -3.26 -4.50
CA GLU A 62 -21.00 -3.88 -4.59
C GLU A 62 -20.96 -5.29 -3.99
N PHE A 63 -21.46 -5.48 -2.77
CA PHE A 63 -21.30 -6.77 -2.05
C PHE A 63 -21.99 -7.98 -2.69
N GLU A 64 -22.87 -7.76 -3.67
CA GLU A 64 -23.54 -8.82 -4.42
C GLU A 64 -22.67 -9.40 -5.56
N LEU A 65 -21.61 -8.69 -5.96
CA LEU A 65 -20.73 -9.07 -7.06
C LEU A 65 -19.42 -9.70 -6.56
N PRO A 66 -18.83 -10.64 -7.30
CA PRO A 66 -17.57 -11.27 -6.91
C PRO A 66 -16.40 -10.28 -6.94
N PHE A 67 -15.53 -10.37 -5.94
CA PHE A 67 -14.27 -9.63 -5.88
C PHE A 67 -13.14 -10.39 -6.59
N LYS A 68 -12.19 -9.64 -7.14
CA LYS A 68 -10.92 -10.13 -7.65
C LYS A 68 -9.79 -9.54 -6.81
N LEU A 69 -8.94 -10.38 -6.25
CA LEU A 69 -7.77 -9.93 -5.51
C LEU A 69 -6.52 -10.20 -6.35
N TYR A 70 -5.77 -9.15 -6.65
CA TYR A 70 -4.42 -9.26 -7.20
C TYR A 70 -3.43 -9.12 -6.07
N ILE A 71 -2.55 -10.10 -5.90
CA ILE A 71 -1.54 -10.10 -4.87
C ILE A 71 -0.18 -9.90 -5.55
N ASP A 72 0.60 -8.98 -4.99
CA ASP A 72 2.01 -8.81 -5.33
C ASP A 72 2.85 -9.01 -4.06
N ALA A 73 3.52 -10.16 -4.02
CA ALA A 73 4.40 -10.57 -2.94
C ALA A 73 5.89 -10.42 -3.31
N ALA A 74 6.24 -9.55 -4.27
CA ALA A 74 7.58 -9.47 -4.82
C ALA A 74 8.67 -8.97 -3.86
N CYS A 75 8.33 -8.32 -2.74
CA CYS A 75 9.31 -7.71 -1.84
C CYS A 75 9.44 -8.48 -0.52
N SER A 76 10.68 -8.81 -0.12
CA SER A 76 11.01 -9.49 1.14
C SER A 76 10.66 -8.70 2.41
N GLN A 77 10.18 -7.46 2.27
CA GLN A 77 9.90 -6.55 3.37
C GLN A 77 8.43 -6.14 3.47
N CYS A 78 7.64 -6.32 2.40
CA CYS A 78 6.26 -5.86 2.37
C CYS A 78 5.38 -6.63 1.38
N LEU A 79 4.12 -6.77 1.76
CA LEU A 79 3.03 -7.32 0.97
C LEU A 79 2.26 -6.19 0.29
N GLY A 80 1.91 -6.38 -0.97
CA GLY A 80 0.96 -5.56 -1.71
C GLY A 80 -0.20 -6.41 -2.22
N ALA A 81 -1.40 -5.86 -2.22
CA ALA A 81 -2.53 -6.40 -2.94
C ALA A 81 -3.43 -5.28 -3.47
N ALA A 82 -4.17 -5.57 -4.53
CA ALA A 82 -5.19 -4.70 -5.08
C ALA A 82 -6.51 -5.46 -5.16
N LEU A 83 -7.55 -4.91 -4.54
CA LEU A 83 -8.90 -5.44 -4.60
C LEU A 83 -9.64 -4.77 -5.76
N HIS A 84 -10.08 -5.58 -6.70
CA HIS A 84 -10.82 -5.18 -7.88
C HIS A 84 -12.20 -5.81 -7.89
N GLN A 85 -13.12 -5.19 -8.62
CA GLN A 85 -14.46 -5.72 -8.84
C GLN A 85 -14.91 -5.40 -10.25
N ARG A 86 -15.57 -6.35 -10.91
CA ARG A 86 -16.20 -6.10 -12.21
C ARG A 86 -17.59 -5.52 -11.96
N GLN A 87 -17.76 -4.23 -12.21
CA GLN A 87 -19.01 -3.51 -12.00
C GLN A 87 -19.30 -2.55 -13.15
N THR A 88 -20.54 -2.11 -13.25
CA THR A 88 -20.96 -1.19 -14.30
C THR A 88 -20.65 0.24 -13.86
N VAL A 89 -19.66 0.85 -14.48
CA VAL A 89 -19.25 2.23 -14.21
C VAL A 89 -19.58 3.06 -15.45
N ASP A 90 -20.36 4.13 -15.27
CA ASP A 90 -20.83 4.99 -16.36
C ASP A 90 -21.60 4.23 -17.47
N GLY A 91 -22.33 3.18 -17.10
CA GLY A 91 -23.12 2.37 -18.02
C GLY A 91 -22.37 1.23 -18.72
N GLU A 92 -21.05 1.11 -18.51
CA GLU A 92 -20.22 0.07 -19.12
C GLU A 92 -19.62 -0.87 -18.06
N PRO A 93 -19.61 -2.20 -18.29
CA PRO A 93 -18.96 -3.14 -17.38
C PRO A 93 -17.44 -2.96 -17.43
N ARG A 94 -16.85 -2.51 -16.33
CA ARG A 94 -15.40 -2.29 -16.21
C ARG A 94 -14.87 -2.96 -14.97
N GLU A 95 -13.58 -3.29 -15.00
CA GLU A 95 -12.88 -3.74 -13.81
C GLU A 95 -12.43 -2.51 -13.01
N ALA A 96 -13.14 -2.26 -11.93
CA ALA A 96 -12.92 -1.14 -11.03
C ALA A 96 -11.96 -1.53 -9.91
N LEU A 97 -11.08 -0.60 -9.55
CA LEU A 97 -10.28 -0.70 -8.34
C LEU A 97 -11.12 -0.26 -7.13
N ILE A 98 -11.22 -1.13 -6.12
CA ILE A 98 -11.92 -0.86 -4.86
C ILE A 98 -10.94 -0.30 -3.83
N CYS A 99 -9.80 -0.98 -3.65
CA CYS A 99 -8.76 -0.51 -2.74
C CYS A 99 -7.41 -1.19 -3.00
N TYR A 100 -6.34 -0.50 -2.62
CA TYR A 100 -5.04 -1.10 -2.39
C TYR A 100 -4.92 -1.55 -0.94
N ILE A 101 -4.26 -2.67 -0.75
CA ILE A 101 -3.88 -3.22 0.54
C ILE A 101 -2.36 -3.30 0.52
N SER A 102 -1.73 -2.80 1.56
CA SER A 102 -0.29 -3.04 1.74
C SER A 102 0.00 -3.26 3.21
N ARG A 103 0.95 -4.14 3.51
CA ARG A 103 1.36 -4.45 4.88
C ARG A 103 2.86 -4.67 4.93
N GLN A 104 3.53 -4.17 5.97
CA GLN A 104 4.91 -4.58 6.25
C GLN A 104 4.91 -6.00 6.80
N LEU A 105 5.89 -6.80 6.35
CA LEU A 105 6.13 -8.13 6.90
C LEU A 105 6.78 -8.01 8.27
N LYS A 106 6.42 -8.91 9.18
CA LYS A 106 7.17 -9.09 10.44
C LYS A 106 8.50 -9.77 10.15
N ASP A 107 9.48 -9.63 11.04
CA ASP A 107 10.79 -10.28 10.90
C ASP A 107 10.71 -11.81 10.74
N SER A 108 9.69 -12.44 11.33
CA SER A 108 9.42 -13.88 11.16
C SER A 108 8.85 -14.19 9.77
N GLU A 109 8.02 -13.30 9.24
CA GLU A 109 7.32 -13.45 7.95
C GLU A 109 8.25 -13.11 6.77
N ALA A 110 9.24 -12.23 6.98
CA ALA A 110 10.27 -11.89 6.00
C ALA A 110 11.15 -13.08 5.58
N ARG A 111 11.09 -14.20 6.32
CA ARG A 111 11.84 -15.44 6.01
C ARG A 111 11.02 -16.43 5.18
N TYR A 112 9.76 -16.12 4.88
CA TYR A 112 8.89 -16.96 4.09
C TYR A 112 9.29 -16.94 2.61
N GLY A 113 9.12 -18.10 1.95
CA GLY A 113 9.26 -18.20 0.50
C GLY A 113 8.08 -17.55 -0.23
N ALA A 114 8.22 -17.26 -1.52
CA ALA A 114 7.21 -16.55 -2.32
C ALA A 114 5.78 -17.12 -2.14
N THR A 115 5.60 -18.44 -2.23
CA THR A 115 4.30 -19.10 -2.05
C THR A 115 3.71 -18.90 -0.66
N GLN A 116 4.54 -18.95 0.38
CA GLN A 116 4.10 -18.73 1.76
C GLN A 116 3.69 -17.27 1.97
N THR A 117 4.41 -16.35 1.34
CA THR A 117 4.12 -14.91 1.36
C THR A 117 2.83 -14.58 0.62
N GLU A 118 2.56 -15.23 -0.52
CA GLU A 118 1.28 -15.15 -1.23
C GLU A 118 0.12 -15.66 -0.36
N CYS A 119 0.28 -16.82 0.28
CA CYS A 119 -0.71 -17.34 1.22
C CYS A 119 -0.93 -16.39 2.41
N LEU A 120 0.13 -15.80 2.95
CA LEU A 120 0.04 -14.82 4.03
C LEU A 120 -0.73 -13.56 3.61
N CYS A 121 -0.68 -13.19 2.33
CA CYS A 121 -1.44 -12.04 1.83
C CYS A 121 -2.95 -12.30 1.79
N LEU A 122 -3.38 -13.57 1.78
CA LEU A 122 -4.80 -13.96 1.82
C LEU A 122 -5.36 -14.00 3.26
N VAL A 123 -4.50 -13.93 4.29
CA VAL A 123 -4.84 -14.09 5.71
C VAL A 123 -4.80 -12.75 6.45
#